data_AF-A0A4Z1JCU0-F1
#
_entry.id   AF-A0A4Z1JCU0-F1
#
_cell.length_a   1.000
_cell.length_b   1.000
_cell.length_c   1.000
_cell.angle_alpha   90.00
_cell.angle_beta   90.00
_cell.angle_gamma   90.00
#
_symmetry.space_group_name_H-M   'P 1'
#
loop_
_entity.id
_entity.type
_entity.pdbx_description
1 polymer ?
#
loop_
_entity_poly.entity_id
_entity_poly.type
_entity_poly.pdbx_seq_one_letter_code
_entity_poly.pdbx_strand_id
1 'polypeptide(L)'
;MKGASLISTVLLPVLSVNAVYTWPSEYDQLEDILYLQQGYIRFGLRDGVTPCNFSSSGGGRQSAAEWIRTAYHDMATHDVETGLGGLDGSIAFELGRAENPGDAFNATFAFTEDLRSIKASSADLLAMAVVVSSMACGGPIIPYRGGRVDAMKAGVSGVPEPDQDLATHTAIFAKQGFNTAEMITMVACGHTLGGVHGVDFPQITGNGSEENFPKFDSTYTTFDNTIVTEYLGNNSTDPLVIGQNDTFNSDKRIFGADNNKTMTSLADPTNFQTQCSDIFARMIDTVPADVTLSEVITPIEVKPWGISLFLAGNNTLSFGGYIRVRTTNRNADDVTVSLQYRDRKNNTSTTTIPATRERYLLGQSYGFASEVFTWYGFSTVLDATTGISSFDVILHTVGAADEIITNNGGGFPLSDAILYQPAQSCQPQVAVNDAGQWNITVTAAVRADRISEPVAFDWVSERAIPGVMVKSLEVQRTAMEKASEEIDGYYLFSGTKSIDNVQWSTTFDVVLGEGDNVSKVEFQSTSAMATSCKAFS
;
A
#
# COMPACT_ATOMS: atom_id res chain seq x y z
N MET A 1 -36.24 -3.04 -55.10
CA MET A 1 -36.52 -3.69 -53.80
C MET A 1 -35.28 -4.46 -53.39
N LYS A 2 -34.42 -3.86 -52.57
CA LYS A 2 -33.29 -4.53 -51.91
C LYS A 2 -33.41 -4.17 -50.43
N GLY A 3 -33.70 -5.17 -49.60
CA GLY A 3 -33.93 -5.00 -48.16
C GLY A 3 -32.63 -4.74 -47.43
N ALA A 4 -32.62 -3.72 -46.59
CA ALA A 4 -31.57 -3.49 -45.61
C ALA A 4 -31.83 -4.38 -44.39
N SER A 5 -30.85 -5.19 -44.01
CA SER A 5 -30.86 -5.98 -42.78
C SER A 5 -30.21 -5.14 -41.69
N LEU A 6 -30.98 -4.78 -40.66
CA LEU A 6 -30.48 -4.20 -39.42
C LEU A 6 -29.89 -5.32 -38.56
N ILE A 7 -28.57 -5.27 -38.33
CA ILE A 7 -27.92 -6.07 -37.29
C ILE A 7 -28.02 -5.26 -36.00
N SER A 8 -28.85 -5.74 -35.08
CA SER A 8 -28.94 -5.25 -33.70
C SER A 8 -27.77 -5.84 -32.90
N THR A 9 -26.79 -5.03 -32.53
CA THR A 9 -25.73 -5.39 -31.59
C THR A 9 -26.31 -5.36 -30.18
N VAL A 10 -26.68 -6.52 -29.66
CA VAL A 10 -27.00 -6.69 -28.24
C VAL A 10 -25.68 -6.63 -27.47
N LEU A 11 -25.44 -5.53 -26.74
CA LEU A 11 -24.43 -5.48 -25.69
C LEU A 11 -24.83 -6.48 -24.61
N LEU A 12 -24.10 -7.59 -24.51
CA LEU A 12 -24.12 -8.44 -23.33
C LEU A 12 -23.41 -7.71 -22.19
N PRO A 13 -23.96 -7.68 -20.96
CA PRO A 13 -23.23 -7.17 -19.82
C PRO A 13 -22.05 -8.11 -19.58
N VAL A 14 -20.83 -7.58 -19.73
CA VAL A 14 -19.64 -8.27 -19.22
C VAL A 14 -19.79 -8.27 -17.71
N LEU A 15 -20.24 -9.39 -17.14
CA LEU A 15 -20.09 -9.63 -15.72
C LEU A 15 -18.59 -9.63 -15.45
N SER A 16 -18.08 -8.57 -14.81
CA SER A 16 -16.72 -8.55 -14.28
C SER A 16 -16.60 -9.70 -13.29
N VAL A 17 -16.04 -10.82 -13.74
CA VAL A 17 -15.59 -11.87 -12.84
C VAL A 17 -14.40 -11.27 -12.12
N ASN A 18 -14.55 -10.93 -10.84
CA ASN A 18 -13.42 -10.53 -10.00
C ASN A 18 -12.32 -11.57 -10.21
N ALA A 19 -11.17 -11.14 -10.74
CA ALA A 19 -10.05 -12.03 -10.97
C ALA A 19 -9.68 -12.67 -9.63
N VAL A 20 -9.70 -14.00 -9.57
CA VAL A 20 -9.33 -14.70 -8.35
C VAL A 20 -7.85 -14.41 -8.08
N TYR A 21 -7.53 -14.02 -6.84
CA TYR A 21 -6.16 -13.76 -6.41
C TYR A 21 -5.21 -14.88 -6.84
N THR A 22 -4.04 -14.51 -7.38
CA THR A 22 -2.95 -15.42 -7.73
C THR A 22 -1.67 -14.92 -7.07
N TRP A 23 -0.97 -15.79 -6.35
CA TRP A 23 0.32 -15.49 -5.76
C TRP A 23 1.48 -15.95 -6.67
N PRO A 24 2.60 -15.21 -6.72
CA PRO A 24 2.77 -13.87 -6.16
C PRO A 24 2.00 -12.82 -6.98
N SER A 25 1.57 -11.75 -6.32
CA SER A 25 0.95 -10.57 -6.93
C SER A 25 1.80 -9.32 -6.67
N GLU A 26 1.81 -8.38 -7.61
CA GLU A 26 2.45 -7.07 -7.41
C GLU A 26 1.81 -6.28 -6.25
N TYR A 27 0.53 -6.55 -5.95
CA TYR A 27 -0.23 -5.89 -4.88
C TYR A 27 -0.13 -6.58 -3.51
N ASP A 28 0.69 -7.64 -3.39
CA ASP A 28 0.81 -8.39 -2.13
C ASP A 28 1.26 -7.50 -0.96
N GLN A 29 2.17 -6.55 -1.19
CA GLN A 29 2.63 -5.65 -0.12
C GLN A 29 1.53 -4.66 0.29
N LEU A 30 0.81 -4.07 -0.66
CA LEU A 30 -0.30 -3.15 -0.35
C LEU A 30 -1.41 -3.84 0.44
N GLU A 31 -1.73 -5.09 0.10
CA GLU A 31 -2.71 -5.89 0.85
C GLU A 31 -2.24 -6.16 2.30
N ASP A 32 -0.96 -6.44 2.49
CA ASP A 32 -0.39 -6.60 3.83
C ASP A 32 -0.45 -5.28 4.63
N ILE A 33 -0.08 -4.15 4.03
CA ILE A 33 -0.13 -2.84 4.70
C ILE A 33 -1.58 -2.46 5.06
N LEU A 34 -2.54 -2.76 4.19
CA LEU A 34 -3.96 -2.45 4.41
C LEU A 34 -4.59 -3.30 5.53
N TYR A 35 -4.29 -4.59 5.60
CA TYR A 35 -4.99 -5.51 6.51
C TYR A 35 -4.21 -5.91 7.77
N LEU A 36 -2.87 -5.82 7.79
CA LEU A 36 -2.06 -6.23 8.94
C LEU A 36 -1.76 -5.03 9.85
N GLN A 37 -2.76 -4.54 10.58
CA GLN A 37 -2.64 -3.34 11.41
C GLN A 37 -2.06 -3.62 12.81
N GLN A 38 -2.41 -4.76 13.41
CA GLN A 38 -2.04 -5.11 14.79
C GLN A 38 -1.71 -6.59 14.93
N GLY A 39 -1.15 -6.99 16.08
CA GLY A 39 -0.92 -8.39 16.43
C GLY A 39 0.49 -8.89 16.08
N TYR A 40 0.59 -10.16 15.71
CA TYR A 40 1.84 -10.91 15.53
C TYR A 40 2.75 -10.31 14.45
N ILE A 41 2.30 -10.32 13.18
CA ILE A 41 2.96 -9.64 12.06
C ILE A 41 2.09 -8.44 11.69
N ARG A 42 2.65 -7.23 11.74
CA ARG A 42 1.90 -6.01 11.43
C ARG A 42 2.78 -4.96 10.75
N PHE A 43 2.13 -4.13 9.94
CA PHE A 43 2.68 -2.92 9.34
C PHE A 43 2.27 -1.67 10.12
N GLY A 44 1.08 -1.67 10.74
CA GLY A 44 0.72 -0.66 11.75
C GLY A 44 0.44 0.75 11.22
N LEU A 45 0.00 0.91 9.97
CA LEU A 45 -0.40 2.21 9.40
C LEU A 45 -1.46 2.91 10.27
N ARG A 46 -2.37 2.15 10.88
CA ARG A 46 -3.37 2.64 11.85
C ARG A 46 -2.78 3.43 13.03
N ASP A 47 -1.55 3.13 13.45
CA ASP A 47 -0.93 3.74 14.62
C ASP A 47 -0.77 5.27 14.47
N GLY A 48 -0.71 5.77 13.23
CA GLY A 48 -0.59 7.20 12.95
C GLY A 48 -1.86 8.00 13.25
N VAL A 49 -3.01 7.32 13.36
CA VAL A 49 -4.34 7.95 13.49
C VAL A 49 -5.14 7.42 14.68
N THR A 50 -4.56 6.55 15.52
CA THR A 50 -5.26 5.99 16.70
C THR A 50 -4.60 6.48 17.99
N PRO A 51 -5.34 7.12 18.92
CA PRO A 51 -6.74 7.58 18.79
C PRO A 51 -6.90 8.71 17.77
N CYS A 52 -8.13 8.98 17.31
CA CYS A 52 -8.37 9.93 16.21
C CYS A 52 -8.10 11.41 16.50
N ASN A 53 -7.75 11.78 17.73
CA ASN A 53 -7.24 13.10 18.08
C ASN A 53 -5.70 13.17 18.13
N PHE A 54 -5.01 12.09 17.73
CA PHE A 54 -3.56 11.98 17.82
C PHE A 54 -2.86 12.60 16.60
N SER A 55 -1.65 13.11 16.84
CA SER A 55 -0.62 13.32 15.82
C SER A 55 0.76 13.08 16.41
N SER A 56 1.63 12.39 15.66
CA SER A 56 3.04 12.23 16.01
C SER A 56 3.84 13.54 15.88
N SER A 57 3.27 14.55 15.22
CA SER A 57 3.93 15.82 14.94
C SER A 57 3.67 16.90 15.98
N GLY A 58 2.97 16.59 17.08
CA GLY A 58 2.80 17.48 18.23
C GLY A 58 1.35 17.70 18.65
N GLY A 59 1.16 18.45 19.74
CA GLY A 59 -0.15 18.82 20.26
C GLY A 59 -0.87 19.80 19.34
N GLY A 60 -2.21 19.77 19.34
CA GLY A 60 -3.02 20.66 18.50
C GLY A 60 -3.11 20.24 17.03
N ARG A 61 -2.67 19.02 16.68
CA ARG A 61 -2.74 18.44 15.33
C ARG A 61 -3.54 17.14 15.34
N GLN A 62 -4.01 16.73 14.17
CA GLN A 62 -4.84 15.53 14.02
C GLN A 62 -4.50 14.80 12.72
N SER A 63 -3.68 13.74 12.81
CA SER A 63 -3.16 13.03 11.63
C SER A 63 -4.27 12.52 10.71
N ALA A 64 -5.39 12.04 11.27
CA ALA A 64 -6.49 11.51 10.46
C ALA A 64 -7.05 12.56 9.49
N ALA A 65 -7.21 13.81 9.96
CA ALA A 65 -7.66 14.91 9.12
C ALA A 65 -6.55 15.37 8.15
N GLU A 66 -5.29 15.41 8.61
CA GLU A 66 -4.14 15.78 7.80
C GLU A 66 -3.89 14.80 6.63
N TRP A 67 -4.14 13.51 6.84
CA TRP A 67 -4.01 12.47 5.82
C TRP A 67 -5.07 12.59 4.75
N ILE A 68 -6.34 12.81 5.15
CA ILE A 68 -7.44 13.09 4.21
C ILE A 68 -7.14 14.36 3.42
N ARG A 69 -6.70 15.43 4.09
CA ARG A 69 -6.28 16.68 3.44
C ARG A 69 -5.14 16.45 2.45
N THR A 70 -4.10 15.71 2.83
CA THR A 70 -2.94 15.46 1.97
C THR A 70 -3.34 14.74 0.69
N ALA A 71 -4.17 13.69 0.80
CA ALA A 71 -4.65 12.96 -0.37
C ALA A 71 -5.57 13.82 -1.26
N TYR A 72 -6.47 14.62 -0.66
CA TYR A 72 -7.31 15.53 -1.44
C TYR A 72 -6.47 16.58 -2.18
N HIS A 73 -5.50 17.22 -1.53
CA HIS A 73 -4.65 18.24 -2.15
C HIS A 73 -3.80 17.69 -3.30
N ASP A 74 -3.30 16.46 -3.15
CA ASP A 74 -2.60 15.74 -4.23
C ASP A 74 -3.52 15.49 -5.43
N MET A 75 -4.72 14.96 -5.16
CA MET A 75 -5.72 14.68 -6.20
C MET A 75 -6.26 15.93 -6.90
N ALA A 76 -6.48 17.01 -6.15
CA ALA A 76 -7.32 18.15 -6.54
C ALA A 76 -6.83 18.92 -7.78
N THR A 77 -5.61 18.68 -8.22
CA THR A 77 -5.03 19.25 -9.44
C THR A 77 -5.40 18.49 -10.71
N HIS A 78 -6.18 17.41 -10.60
CA HIS A 78 -6.69 16.64 -11.74
C HIS A 78 -7.52 17.51 -12.69
N ASP A 79 -7.31 17.31 -13.99
CA ASP A 79 -8.08 17.95 -15.04
C ASP A 79 -8.59 16.91 -16.03
N VAL A 80 -9.90 16.64 -15.99
CA VAL A 80 -10.59 15.66 -16.84
C VAL A 80 -10.45 15.92 -18.34
N GLU A 81 -10.19 17.16 -18.78
CA GLU A 81 -10.00 17.47 -20.20
C GLU A 81 -8.61 17.04 -20.69
N THR A 82 -7.60 17.18 -19.83
CA THR A 82 -6.21 16.85 -20.17
C THR A 82 -5.80 15.43 -19.75
N GLY A 83 -6.49 14.86 -18.76
CA GLY A 83 -6.14 13.59 -18.12
C GLY A 83 -4.89 13.65 -17.24
N LEU A 84 -4.39 14.85 -16.93
CA LEU A 84 -3.22 15.07 -16.06
C LEU A 84 -3.65 15.36 -14.62
N GLY A 85 -2.72 15.17 -13.67
CA GLY A 85 -2.97 15.31 -12.24
C GLY A 85 -3.83 14.18 -11.69
N GLY A 86 -4.26 14.31 -10.44
CA GLY A 86 -4.87 13.23 -9.68
C GLY A 86 -3.92 12.71 -8.61
N LEU A 87 -4.30 11.63 -7.94
CA LEU A 87 -3.55 11.10 -6.82
C LEU A 87 -2.29 10.36 -7.30
N ASP A 88 -1.21 11.11 -7.50
CA ASP A 88 0.07 10.66 -8.04
C ASP A 88 1.26 11.00 -7.12
N GLY A 89 1.02 11.54 -5.93
CA GLY A 89 2.07 11.94 -4.98
C GLY A 89 2.83 13.21 -5.36
N SER A 90 2.39 13.94 -6.40
CA SER A 90 2.99 15.20 -6.83
C SER A 90 2.97 16.29 -5.74
N ILE A 91 2.05 16.23 -4.76
CA ILE A 91 2.00 17.17 -3.62
C ILE A 91 3.35 17.27 -2.87
N ALA A 92 4.17 16.22 -2.90
CA ALA A 92 5.52 16.22 -2.33
C ALA A 92 6.43 17.33 -2.92
N PHE A 93 6.13 17.80 -4.14
CA PHE A 93 6.85 18.83 -4.87
C PHE A 93 6.17 20.21 -4.83
N GLU A 94 5.06 20.35 -4.10
CA GLU A 94 4.13 21.48 -4.24
C GLU A 94 3.92 22.27 -2.94
N LEU A 95 4.73 22.00 -1.92
CA LEU A 95 4.58 22.53 -0.56
C LEU A 95 4.85 24.04 -0.44
N GLY A 96 5.47 24.64 -1.46
CA GLY A 96 5.72 26.09 -1.52
C GLY A 96 4.57 26.91 -2.08
N ARG A 97 3.45 26.28 -2.47
CA ARG A 97 2.31 26.96 -3.08
C ARG A 97 1.37 27.56 -2.03
N ALA A 98 0.76 28.68 -2.36
CA ALA A 98 -0.22 29.35 -1.50
C ALA A 98 -1.42 28.45 -1.16
N GLU A 99 -1.78 27.54 -2.06
CA GLU A 99 -2.86 26.56 -1.90
C GLU A 99 -2.50 25.40 -0.94
N ASN A 100 -1.23 25.25 -0.54
CA ASN A 100 -0.72 24.16 0.29
C ASN A 100 0.01 24.63 1.57
N PRO A 101 -0.58 25.50 2.41
CA PRO A 101 0.08 25.95 3.64
C PRO A 101 0.08 24.85 4.73
N GLY A 102 1.07 24.92 5.61
CA GLY A 102 1.19 24.07 6.80
C GLY A 102 1.98 22.77 6.58
N ASP A 103 2.34 22.12 7.70
CA ASP A 103 3.27 20.99 7.73
C ASP A 103 2.60 19.60 7.64
N ALA A 104 1.31 19.55 7.31
CA ALA A 104 0.51 18.32 7.22
C ALA A 104 1.07 17.34 6.17
N PHE A 105 1.46 17.86 5.01
CA PHE A 105 1.90 17.05 3.87
C PHE A 105 3.23 16.33 4.18
N ASN A 106 4.22 17.09 4.68
CA ASN A 106 5.50 16.53 5.13
C ASN A 106 5.30 15.55 6.29
N ALA A 107 4.45 15.86 7.27
CA ALA A 107 4.17 14.92 8.35
C ALA A 107 3.57 13.59 7.84
N THR A 108 2.72 13.65 6.81
CA THR A 108 2.12 12.46 6.19
C THR A 108 3.19 11.62 5.49
N PHE A 109 4.04 12.21 4.65
CA PHE A 109 5.13 11.48 4.00
C PHE A 109 6.15 10.93 4.99
N ALA A 110 6.49 11.68 6.04
CA ALA A 110 7.40 11.22 7.09
C ALA A 110 6.87 9.97 7.80
N PHE A 111 5.55 9.89 8.00
CA PHE A 111 4.94 8.72 8.63
C PHE A 111 4.92 7.50 7.71
N THR A 112 4.66 7.70 6.42
CA THR A 112 4.47 6.60 5.46
C THR A 112 5.76 6.11 4.81
N GLU A 113 6.88 6.82 4.95
CA GLU A 113 8.16 6.50 4.29
C GLU A 113 8.66 5.08 4.60
N ASP A 114 8.53 4.59 5.85
CA ASP A 114 8.97 3.24 6.22
C ASP A 114 8.13 2.11 5.58
N LEU A 115 6.95 2.45 5.05
CA LEU A 115 6.06 1.52 4.33
C LEU A 115 6.27 1.59 2.81
N ARG A 116 6.94 2.63 2.34
CA ARG A 116 7.15 2.90 0.93
C ARG A 116 8.17 1.94 0.33
N SER A 117 7.89 1.47 -0.87
CA SER A 117 8.82 0.63 -1.63
C SER A 117 8.49 0.68 -3.13
N ILE A 118 9.24 -0.06 -3.94
CA ILE A 118 8.91 -0.23 -5.36
C ILE A 118 7.61 -1.01 -5.60
N LYS A 119 7.06 -1.68 -4.58
CA LYS A 119 5.74 -2.35 -4.57
C LYS A 119 4.67 -1.59 -3.78
N ALA A 120 4.99 -0.43 -3.23
CA ALA A 120 4.07 0.44 -2.49
C ALA A 120 4.48 1.91 -2.68
N SER A 121 3.90 2.55 -3.69
CA SER A 121 4.20 3.95 -4.05
C SER A 121 3.71 4.92 -2.98
N SER A 122 4.30 6.13 -2.91
CA SER A 122 3.80 7.18 -2.03
C SER A 122 2.33 7.51 -2.34
N ALA A 123 1.96 7.56 -3.62
CA ALA A 123 0.57 7.78 -4.05
C ALA A 123 -0.39 6.70 -3.54
N ASP A 124 0.00 5.41 -3.60
CA ASP A 124 -0.80 4.32 -3.04
C ASP A 124 -0.95 4.41 -1.53
N LEU A 125 0.09 4.88 -0.82
CA LEU A 125 0.06 5.11 0.62
C LEU A 125 -0.79 6.33 1.00
N LEU A 126 -0.84 7.39 0.19
CA LEU A 126 -1.76 8.53 0.40
C LEU A 126 -3.23 8.09 0.27
N ALA A 127 -3.56 7.29 -0.75
CA ALA A 127 -4.90 6.70 -0.88
C ALA A 127 -5.24 5.83 0.34
N MET A 128 -4.30 4.99 0.78
CA MET A 128 -4.50 4.13 1.93
C MET A 128 -4.65 4.92 3.24
N ALA A 129 -4.00 6.07 3.35
CA ALA A 129 -4.13 6.97 4.49
C ALA A 129 -5.57 7.48 4.65
N VAL A 130 -6.31 7.73 3.56
CA VAL A 130 -7.75 8.07 3.60
C VAL A 130 -8.58 6.91 4.14
N VAL A 131 -8.35 5.70 3.62
CA VAL A 131 -9.05 4.47 4.02
C VAL A 131 -8.84 4.21 5.52
N VAL A 132 -7.60 4.29 5.97
CA VAL A 132 -7.20 4.06 7.37
C VAL A 132 -7.77 5.14 8.29
N SER A 133 -7.72 6.41 7.90
CA SER A 133 -8.28 7.52 8.68
C SER A 133 -9.78 7.37 8.86
N SER A 134 -10.49 7.04 7.78
CA SER A 134 -11.93 6.74 7.83
C SER A 134 -12.23 5.61 8.81
N MET A 135 -11.65 4.43 8.60
CA MET A 135 -11.97 3.24 9.41
C MET A 135 -11.53 3.37 10.87
N ALA A 136 -10.41 4.03 11.16
CA ALA A 136 -9.92 4.24 12.51
C ALA A 136 -10.82 5.19 13.32
N CYS A 137 -11.49 6.14 12.65
CA CYS A 137 -12.34 7.15 13.27
C CYS A 137 -13.83 6.82 13.23
N GLY A 138 -14.20 5.58 12.90
CA GLY A 138 -15.59 5.13 12.88
C GLY A 138 -16.35 5.41 11.58
N GLY A 139 -15.62 5.80 10.53
CA GLY A 139 -16.14 6.04 9.19
C GLY A 139 -16.32 4.76 8.39
N PRO A 140 -16.74 4.88 7.12
CA PRO A 140 -17.06 3.73 6.30
C PRO A 140 -15.79 3.03 5.80
N ILE A 141 -15.95 1.78 5.36
CA ILE A 141 -14.93 1.11 4.55
C ILE A 141 -14.93 1.77 3.18
N ILE A 142 -13.77 2.25 2.73
CA ILE A 142 -13.57 2.83 1.41
C ILE A 142 -12.92 1.73 0.55
N PRO A 143 -13.52 1.33 -0.59
CA PRO A 143 -12.88 0.43 -1.54
C PRO A 143 -11.51 0.95 -1.95
N TYR A 144 -10.47 0.12 -1.79
CA TYR A 144 -9.09 0.48 -2.10
C TYR A 144 -8.58 -0.31 -3.29
N ARG A 145 -8.05 0.40 -4.29
CA ARG A 145 -7.31 -0.16 -5.43
C ARG A 145 -5.85 0.27 -5.32
N GLY A 146 -4.91 -0.53 -5.82
CA GLY A 146 -3.48 -0.20 -5.88
C GLY A 146 -3.03 0.09 -7.31
N GLY A 147 -1.75 0.42 -7.46
CA GLY A 147 -1.11 0.62 -8.78
C GLY A 147 -0.89 2.07 -9.16
N ARG A 148 -0.99 3.01 -8.21
CA ARG A 148 -0.66 4.42 -8.45
C ARG A 148 0.83 4.58 -8.70
N VAL A 149 1.18 5.49 -9.60
CA VAL A 149 2.55 5.76 -9.99
C VAL A 149 2.97 7.10 -9.40
N ASP A 150 4.08 7.12 -8.66
CA ASP A 150 4.63 8.34 -8.08
C ASP A 150 5.07 9.32 -9.19
N ALA A 151 4.59 10.56 -9.10
CA ALA A 151 5.07 11.68 -9.89
C ALA A 151 6.53 12.01 -9.54
N MET A 152 7.28 12.47 -10.54
CA MET A 152 8.71 12.83 -10.39
C MET A 152 8.94 14.35 -10.29
N LYS A 153 7.85 15.13 -10.31
CA LYS A 153 7.84 16.59 -10.30
C LYS A 153 6.46 17.09 -9.90
N ALA A 154 6.38 18.38 -9.60
CA ALA A 154 5.12 19.08 -9.36
C ALA A 154 4.16 19.00 -10.56
N GLY A 155 2.86 18.85 -10.28
CA GLY A 155 1.75 18.99 -11.19
C GLY A 155 1.41 20.46 -11.49
N VAL A 156 0.20 20.70 -11.99
CA VAL A 156 -0.34 22.07 -12.16
C VAL A 156 -0.95 22.56 -10.84
N SER A 157 -0.99 23.88 -10.62
CA SER A 157 -1.77 24.45 -9.51
C SER A 157 -3.27 24.38 -9.79
N GLY A 158 -4.08 24.41 -8.73
CA GLY A 158 -5.53 24.35 -8.87
C GLY A 158 -6.30 23.81 -7.66
N VAL A 159 -5.70 23.72 -6.48
CA VAL A 159 -6.40 23.30 -5.27
C VAL A 159 -7.34 24.43 -4.82
N PRO A 160 -8.63 24.15 -4.51
CA PRO A 160 -9.56 25.18 -4.04
C PRO A 160 -9.08 25.91 -2.78
N GLU A 161 -9.16 27.24 -2.82
CA GLU A 161 -8.83 28.10 -1.67
C GLU A 161 -10.11 28.61 -0.97
N PRO A 162 -10.09 28.84 0.35
CA PRO A 162 -11.29 29.16 1.12
C PRO A 162 -11.91 30.53 0.82
N ASP A 163 -11.18 31.46 0.20
CA ASP A 163 -11.64 32.80 -0.18
C ASP A 163 -12.25 32.89 -1.59
N GLN A 164 -12.11 31.83 -2.40
CA GLN A 164 -12.66 31.77 -3.75
C GLN A 164 -14.19 31.74 -3.73
N ASP A 165 -14.81 32.26 -4.79
CA ASP A 165 -16.26 32.27 -4.92
C ASP A 165 -16.84 30.91 -5.33
N LEU A 166 -18.15 30.73 -5.17
CA LEU A 166 -18.83 29.47 -5.44
C LEU A 166 -18.72 29.04 -6.92
N ALA A 167 -18.67 30.00 -7.85
CA ALA A 167 -18.53 29.70 -9.27
C ALA A 167 -17.14 29.12 -9.57
N THR A 168 -16.10 29.65 -8.93
CA THR A 168 -14.72 29.17 -9.00
C THR A 168 -14.61 27.78 -8.37
N HIS A 169 -15.15 27.56 -7.17
CA HIS A 169 -15.19 26.23 -6.55
C HIS A 169 -15.90 25.21 -7.44
N THR A 170 -17.08 25.55 -7.97
CA THR A 170 -17.83 24.65 -8.87
C THR A 170 -17.03 24.32 -10.14
N ALA A 171 -16.32 25.30 -10.71
CA ALA A 171 -15.49 25.07 -11.89
C ALA A 171 -14.26 24.18 -11.59
N ILE A 172 -13.62 24.35 -10.43
CA ILE A 172 -12.49 23.51 -10.02
C ILE A 172 -12.94 22.07 -9.77
N PHE A 173 -14.00 21.86 -9.00
CA PHE A 173 -14.53 20.49 -8.77
C PHE A 173 -15.00 19.84 -10.08
N ALA A 174 -15.58 20.60 -11.00
CA ALA A 174 -15.93 20.07 -12.33
C ALA A 174 -14.68 19.60 -13.12
N LYS A 175 -13.55 20.30 -13.00
CA LYS A 175 -12.27 19.84 -13.59
C LYS A 175 -11.74 18.57 -12.96
N GLN A 176 -11.96 18.38 -11.66
CA GLN A 176 -11.62 17.15 -10.95
C GLN A 176 -12.59 15.99 -11.31
N GLY A 177 -13.68 16.26 -12.02
CA GLY A 177 -14.68 15.26 -12.41
C GLY A 177 -15.89 15.17 -11.48
N PHE A 178 -16.09 16.13 -10.58
CA PHE A 178 -17.16 16.14 -9.58
C PHE A 178 -18.18 17.25 -9.85
N ASN A 179 -19.47 16.91 -9.77
CA ASN A 179 -20.56 17.86 -9.87
C ASN A 179 -20.82 18.61 -8.55
N THR A 180 -21.74 19.58 -8.54
CA THR A 180 -22.04 20.39 -7.35
C THR A 180 -22.48 19.58 -6.12
N ALA A 181 -23.29 18.53 -6.29
CA ALA A 181 -23.71 17.70 -5.15
C ALA A 181 -22.52 16.87 -4.62
N GLU A 182 -21.64 16.42 -5.50
CA GLU A 182 -20.43 15.68 -5.14
C GLU A 182 -19.39 16.58 -4.45
N MET A 183 -19.26 17.83 -4.89
CA MET A 183 -18.48 18.86 -4.18
C MET A 183 -18.98 19.04 -2.74
N ILE A 184 -20.31 19.21 -2.55
CA ILE A 184 -20.91 19.33 -1.21
C ILE A 184 -20.59 18.10 -0.36
N THR A 185 -20.83 16.91 -0.90
CA THR A 185 -20.58 15.65 -0.20
C THR A 185 -19.10 15.50 0.15
N MET A 186 -18.17 15.80 -0.76
CA MET A 186 -16.74 15.67 -0.52
C MET A 186 -16.27 16.59 0.60
N VAL A 187 -16.71 17.86 0.59
CA VAL A 187 -16.37 18.82 1.65
C VAL A 187 -16.97 18.40 2.99
N ALA A 188 -18.24 18.00 3.04
CA ALA A 188 -18.86 17.53 4.28
C ALA A 188 -18.18 16.27 4.84
N CYS A 189 -17.80 15.31 3.99
CA CYS A 189 -17.09 14.10 4.40
C CYS A 189 -15.64 14.40 4.83
N GLY A 190 -14.96 15.35 4.19
CA GLY A 190 -13.60 15.76 4.54
C GLY A 190 -13.53 16.54 5.86
N HIS A 191 -14.52 17.39 6.11
CA HIS A 191 -14.56 18.29 7.27
C HIS A 191 -15.31 17.73 8.49
N THR A 192 -15.73 16.46 8.48
CA THR A 192 -16.17 15.77 9.72
C THR A 192 -15.01 15.55 10.72
N LEU A 193 -13.76 15.56 10.25
CA LEU A 193 -12.57 15.43 11.09
C LEU A 193 -11.71 16.71 11.04
N GLY A 194 -11.14 17.09 12.18
CA GLY A 194 -10.14 18.16 12.23
C GLY A 194 -10.72 19.56 12.39
N GLY A 195 -10.06 20.52 11.74
CA GLY A 195 -10.33 21.94 11.89
C GLY A 195 -9.31 22.80 11.15
N VAL A 196 -9.24 24.09 11.50
CA VAL A 196 -8.36 25.05 10.84
C VAL A 196 -7.24 25.46 11.79
N HIS A 197 -5.98 25.29 11.38
CA HIS A 197 -4.83 25.76 12.16
C HIS A 197 -4.69 27.28 12.02
N GLY A 198 -4.67 27.97 13.16
CA GLY A 198 -4.60 29.42 13.21
C GLY A 198 -3.30 29.99 12.69
N VAL A 199 -2.18 29.30 12.90
CA VAL A 199 -0.86 29.70 12.38
C VAL A 199 -0.83 29.78 10.85
N ASP A 200 -1.56 28.90 10.17
CA ASP A 200 -1.65 28.86 8.70
C ASP A 200 -2.75 29.79 8.17
N PHE A 201 -3.85 29.93 8.92
CA PHE A 201 -5.03 30.68 8.50
C PHE A 201 -5.56 31.63 9.58
N PRO A 202 -4.79 32.65 10.00
CA PRO A 202 -5.22 33.62 11.01
C PRO A 202 -6.46 34.43 10.59
N GLN A 203 -6.66 34.61 9.29
CA GLN A 203 -7.80 35.31 8.70
C GLN A 203 -9.12 34.53 8.81
N ILE A 204 -9.06 33.19 8.91
CA ILE A 204 -10.23 32.33 9.15
C ILE A 204 -10.49 32.25 10.66
N THR A 205 -9.46 31.92 11.42
CA THR A 205 -9.60 31.59 12.83
C THR A 205 -9.65 32.80 13.77
N GLY A 206 -9.26 33.98 13.28
CA GLY A 206 -9.13 35.21 14.07
C GLY A 206 -7.95 35.22 15.04
N ASN A 207 -7.14 34.15 15.11
CA ASN A 207 -5.99 34.05 16.01
C ASN A 207 -4.87 33.21 15.35
N GLY A 208 -3.71 33.83 15.16
CA GLY A 208 -2.55 33.25 14.48
C GLY A 208 -1.62 32.36 15.33
N SER A 209 -1.98 32.00 16.56
CA SER A 209 -1.13 31.16 17.40
C SER A 209 -1.14 29.68 16.95
N GLU A 210 -0.02 28.98 17.13
CA GLU A 210 0.12 27.54 16.85
C GLU A 210 -0.91 26.67 17.61
N GLU A 211 -1.28 27.07 18.83
CA GLU A 211 -2.26 26.35 19.66
C GLU A 211 -3.73 26.58 19.22
N ASN A 212 -3.97 27.53 18.32
CA ASN A 212 -5.33 27.85 17.89
C ASN A 212 -5.78 26.88 16.80
N PHE A 213 -6.68 25.96 17.15
CA PHE A 213 -7.18 24.93 16.25
C PHE A 213 -8.70 24.76 16.40
N PRO A 214 -9.51 25.77 16.01
CA PRO A 214 -10.96 25.64 15.96
C PRO A 214 -11.38 24.50 15.05
N LYS A 215 -12.38 23.73 15.49
CA LYS A 215 -12.82 22.49 14.88
C LYS A 215 -13.95 22.73 13.89
N PHE A 216 -14.05 21.85 12.90
CA PHE A 216 -15.15 21.90 11.94
C PHE A 216 -16.49 21.53 12.57
N ASP A 217 -16.51 20.59 13.52
CA ASP A 217 -17.71 20.27 14.30
C ASP A 217 -17.39 19.90 15.77
N SER A 218 -18.42 19.64 16.57
CA SER A 218 -18.25 19.31 17.99
C SER A 218 -17.77 17.89 18.27
N THR A 219 -17.79 16.99 17.28
CA THR A 219 -17.39 15.58 17.39
C THR A 219 -16.18 15.25 16.51
N TYR A 220 -15.33 16.24 16.21
CA TYR A 220 -14.16 16.25 15.31
C TYR A 220 -13.17 15.06 15.34
N THR A 221 -13.30 14.14 16.28
CA THR A 221 -12.52 12.90 16.41
C THR A 221 -13.28 11.66 15.93
N THR A 222 -14.54 11.82 15.52
CA THR A 222 -15.46 10.76 15.12
C THR A 222 -15.94 11.08 13.72
N PHE A 223 -15.85 10.12 12.81
CA PHE A 223 -16.33 10.26 11.45
C PHE A 223 -17.85 10.04 11.43
N ASP A 224 -18.61 11.12 11.63
CA ASP A 224 -20.06 11.12 11.69
C ASP A 224 -20.67 12.34 10.97
N ASN A 225 -21.99 12.47 10.98
CA ASN A 225 -22.67 13.53 10.24
C ASN A 225 -22.91 14.81 11.08
N THR A 226 -22.13 15.05 12.13
CA THR A 226 -22.32 16.21 13.02
C THR A 226 -22.08 17.53 12.29
N ILE A 227 -21.04 17.65 11.46
CA ILE A 227 -20.83 18.77 10.52
C ILE A 227 -22.11 19.15 9.73
N VAL A 228 -22.89 18.15 9.31
CA VAL A 228 -24.14 18.34 8.56
C VAL A 228 -25.27 18.79 9.47
N THR A 229 -25.47 18.09 10.59
CA THR A 229 -26.59 18.36 11.49
C THR A 229 -26.45 19.71 12.21
N GLU A 230 -25.23 20.11 12.56
CA GLU A 230 -24.96 21.42 13.15
C GLU A 230 -25.15 22.55 12.14
N TYR A 231 -24.72 22.35 10.88
CA TYR A 231 -24.97 23.30 9.80
C TYR A 231 -26.48 23.54 9.59
N LEU A 232 -27.26 22.47 9.42
CA LEU A 232 -28.72 22.56 9.22
C LEU A 232 -29.45 23.08 10.46
N GLY A 233 -28.92 22.80 11.66
CA GLY A 233 -29.45 23.25 12.94
C GLY A 233 -29.17 24.72 13.28
N ASN A 234 -28.36 25.42 12.48
CA ASN A 234 -27.84 26.77 12.77
C ASN A 234 -27.07 26.85 14.10
N ASN A 235 -26.35 25.78 14.46
CA ASN A 235 -25.51 25.68 15.66
C ASN A 235 -24.09 25.19 15.33
N SER A 236 -23.66 25.35 14.06
CA SER A 236 -22.33 25.00 13.57
C SER A 236 -21.21 25.67 14.36
N THR A 237 -20.17 24.91 14.65
CA THR A 237 -18.91 25.38 15.21
C THR A 237 -17.82 25.60 14.15
N ASP A 238 -18.12 25.27 12.88
CA ASP A 238 -17.20 25.35 11.76
C ASP A 238 -16.73 26.78 11.49
N PRO A 239 -15.43 27.10 11.63
CA PRO A 239 -14.91 28.43 11.33
C PRO A 239 -15.11 28.85 9.87
N LEU A 240 -15.31 27.92 8.93
CA LEU A 240 -15.64 28.14 7.52
C LEU A 240 -17.15 28.32 7.29
N VAL A 241 -17.98 28.22 8.33
CA VAL A 241 -19.42 28.56 8.28
C VAL A 241 -19.72 29.85 9.05
N ILE A 242 -19.16 29.99 10.26
CA ILE A 242 -19.52 31.04 11.22
C ILE A 242 -18.49 32.17 11.31
N GLY A 243 -17.46 32.16 10.46
CA GLY A 243 -16.42 33.18 10.44
C GLY A 243 -16.99 34.60 10.26
N GLN A 244 -16.36 35.58 10.91
CA GLN A 244 -16.79 36.99 10.84
C GLN A 244 -16.60 37.59 9.44
N ASN A 245 -15.60 37.09 8.70
CA ASN A 245 -15.35 37.52 7.34
C ASN A 245 -15.97 36.50 6.36
N ASP A 246 -17.14 36.85 5.82
CA ASP A 246 -17.89 35.99 4.89
C ASP A 246 -17.10 35.57 3.64
N THR A 247 -16.04 36.30 3.25
CA THR A 247 -15.14 35.89 2.17
C THR A 247 -14.53 34.52 2.43
N PHE A 248 -14.15 34.20 3.67
CA PHE A 248 -13.51 32.93 4.01
C PHE A 248 -14.49 31.83 4.44
N ASN A 249 -15.80 32.11 4.44
CA ASN A 249 -16.82 31.14 4.81
C ASN A 249 -17.14 30.17 3.64
N SER A 250 -16.14 29.40 3.17
CA SER A 250 -16.25 28.48 2.04
C SER A 250 -17.34 27.45 2.24
N ASP A 251 -17.37 26.82 3.41
CA ASP A 251 -18.29 25.73 3.73
C ASP A 251 -19.73 26.23 3.74
N LYS A 252 -19.99 27.41 4.30
CA LYS A 252 -21.31 28.07 4.21
C LYS A 252 -21.78 28.22 2.76
N ARG A 253 -20.88 28.60 1.84
CA ARG A 253 -21.20 28.79 0.42
C ARG A 253 -21.42 27.46 -0.29
N ILE A 254 -20.53 26.49 -0.06
CA ILE A 254 -20.55 25.17 -0.69
C ILE A 254 -21.78 24.39 -0.21
N PHE A 255 -22.00 24.26 1.09
CA PHE A 255 -23.15 23.55 1.66
C PHE A 255 -24.50 24.12 1.19
N GLY A 256 -24.55 25.44 0.94
CA GLY A 256 -25.71 26.14 0.41
C GLY A 256 -25.90 26.07 -1.12
N ALA A 257 -24.95 25.53 -1.86
CA ALA A 257 -24.88 25.67 -3.33
C ALA A 257 -26.07 25.06 -4.08
N ASP A 258 -26.72 24.05 -3.50
CA ASP A 258 -27.88 23.39 -4.07
C ASP A 258 -29.19 23.64 -3.29
N ASN A 259 -29.23 24.75 -2.55
CA ASN A 259 -30.31 25.09 -1.60
C ASN A 259 -30.44 24.03 -0.48
N ASN A 260 -29.31 23.57 0.06
CA ASN A 260 -29.21 22.59 1.14
C ASN A 260 -29.83 21.21 0.83
N LYS A 261 -30.08 20.88 -0.44
CA LYS A 261 -30.70 19.60 -0.81
C LYS A 261 -29.77 18.45 -0.46
N THR A 262 -28.48 18.54 -0.81
CA THR A 262 -27.49 17.51 -0.50
C THR A 262 -27.25 17.42 1.01
N MET A 263 -27.06 18.55 1.69
CA MET A 263 -26.89 18.57 3.16
C MET A 263 -28.09 17.94 3.88
N THR A 264 -29.32 18.23 3.44
CA THR A 264 -30.52 17.61 4.02
C THR A 264 -30.52 16.10 3.83
N SER A 265 -30.04 15.59 2.68
CA SER A 265 -29.89 14.16 2.45
C SER A 265 -28.82 13.53 3.33
N LEU A 266 -27.72 14.24 3.59
CA LEU A 266 -26.60 13.78 4.43
C LEU A 266 -26.91 13.84 5.94
N ALA A 267 -28.04 14.44 6.34
CA ALA A 267 -28.49 14.44 7.74
C ALA A 267 -28.90 13.05 8.25
N ASP A 268 -29.14 12.08 7.35
CA ASP A 268 -29.28 10.68 7.73
C ASP A 268 -27.88 10.03 7.90
N PRO A 269 -27.53 9.47 9.07
CA PRO A 269 -26.20 8.91 9.30
C PRO A 269 -25.84 7.74 8.37
N THR A 270 -26.80 6.92 7.95
CA THR A 270 -26.53 5.79 7.06
C THR A 270 -26.23 6.28 5.65
N ASN A 271 -26.99 7.26 5.17
CA ASN A 271 -26.74 7.91 3.90
C ASN A 271 -25.41 8.67 3.92
N PHE A 272 -25.08 9.39 5.00
CA PHE A 272 -23.78 10.04 5.15
C PHE A 272 -22.62 9.05 4.98
N GLN A 273 -22.62 7.96 5.73
CA GLN A 273 -21.60 6.91 5.65
C GLN A 273 -21.51 6.30 4.23
N THR A 274 -22.65 6.08 3.58
CA THR A 274 -22.71 5.53 2.22
C THR A 274 -22.14 6.50 1.18
N GLN A 275 -22.55 7.77 1.24
CA GLN A 275 -22.08 8.81 0.31
C GLN A 275 -20.60 9.14 0.54
N CYS A 276 -20.13 9.14 1.79
CA CYS A 276 -18.71 9.33 2.10
C CYS A 276 -17.84 8.17 1.60
N SER A 277 -18.34 6.92 1.68
CA SER A 277 -17.64 5.77 1.08
C SER A 277 -17.48 5.94 -0.43
N ASP A 278 -18.56 6.29 -1.14
CA ASP A 278 -18.56 6.48 -2.59
C ASP A 278 -17.64 7.63 -3.02
N ILE A 279 -17.82 8.81 -2.43
CA ILE A 279 -17.10 10.01 -2.86
C ILE A 279 -15.60 9.90 -2.58
N PHE A 280 -15.20 9.30 -1.45
CA PHE A 280 -13.79 9.10 -1.15
C PHE A 280 -13.17 7.99 -1.97
N ALA A 281 -13.91 6.93 -2.33
CA ALA A 281 -13.42 5.93 -3.28
C ALA A 281 -13.08 6.59 -4.62
N ARG A 282 -13.99 7.42 -5.14
CA ARG A 282 -13.74 8.16 -6.39
C ARG A 282 -12.63 9.20 -6.24
N MET A 283 -12.54 9.88 -5.10
CA MET A 283 -11.43 10.80 -4.81
C MET A 283 -10.08 10.08 -4.90
N ILE A 284 -9.89 8.95 -4.19
CA ILE A 284 -8.60 8.26 -4.20
C ILE A 284 -8.33 7.55 -5.53
N ASP A 285 -9.37 7.19 -6.29
CA ASP A 285 -9.24 6.53 -7.60
C ASP A 285 -9.10 7.54 -8.78
N THR A 286 -9.21 8.85 -8.54
CA THR A 286 -8.87 9.87 -9.55
C THR A 286 -7.35 9.92 -9.72
N VAL A 287 -6.85 9.37 -10.83
CA VAL A 287 -5.43 9.24 -11.16
C VAL A 287 -5.15 9.77 -12.58
N PRO A 288 -3.87 10.00 -12.96
CA PRO A 288 -3.52 10.32 -14.34
C PRO A 288 -4.06 9.28 -15.34
N ALA A 289 -4.46 9.73 -16.53
CA ALA A 289 -5.18 8.90 -17.50
C ALA A 289 -4.39 7.70 -18.07
N ASP A 290 -3.06 7.71 -17.93
CA ASP A 290 -2.18 6.60 -18.32
C ASP A 290 -1.97 5.56 -17.21
N VAL A 291 -2.48 5.82 -16.00
CA VAL A 291 -2.43 4.89 -14.87
C VAL A 291 -3.66 4.00 -14.88
N THR A 292 -3.45 2.69 -14.74
CA THR A 292 -4.52 1.70 -14.57
C THR A 292 -4.46 1.14 -13.17
N LEU A 293 -5.51 1.36 -12.38
CA LEU A 293 -5.63 0.81 -11.04
C LEU A 293 -6.05 -0.65 -11.06
N SER A 294 -5.67 -1.38 -10.00
CA SER A 294 -6.05 -2.76 -9.79
C SER A 294 -7.56 -2.93 -9.57
N GLU A 295 -8.00 -4.19 -9.53
CA GLU A 295 -9.27 -4.48 -8.86
C GLU A 295 -9.23 -4.10 -7.37
N VAL A 296 -10.40 -3.96 -6.71
CA VAL A 296 -10.44 -3.66 -5.27
C VAL A 296 -9.68 -4.74 -4.53
N ILE A 297 -8.66 -4.32 -3.77
CA ILE A 297 -7.88 -5.22 -2.94
C ILE A 297 -8.76 -5.65 -1.77
N THR A 298 -8.92 -6.95 -1.63
CA THR A 298 -9.74 -7.59 -0.59
C THR A 298 -8.88 -8.53 0.25
N PRO A 299 -9.31 -8.88 1.47
CA PRO A 299 -8.51 -9.77 2.33
C PRO A 299 -8.25 -11.11 1.66
N ILE A 300 -6.99 -11.50 1.52
CA ILE A 300 -6.62 -12.77 0.89
C ILE A 300 -6.86 -13.93 1.87
N GLU A 301 -7.60 -14.95 1.41
CA GLU A 301 -7.99 -16.12 2.21
C GLU A 301 -6.80 -16.96 2.70
N VAL A 302 -5.85 -17.27 1.79
CA VAL A 302 -4.63 -18.01 2.09
C VAL A 302 -3.49 -17.42 1.28
N LYS A 303 -2.42 -17.01 1.95
CA LYS A 303 -1.28 -16.32 1.35
C LYS A 303 0.05 -16.89 1.87
N PRO A 304 0.92 -17.41 0.99
CA PRO A 304 2.33 -17.65 1.34
C PRO A 304 3.03 -16.34 1.68
N TRP A 305 3.85 -16.33 2.72
CA TRP A 305 4.51 -15.13 3.20
C TRP A 305 5.91 -15.44 3.72
N GLY A 306 6.89 -14.60 3.33
CA GLY A 306 8.29 -14.78 3.73
C GLY A 306 8.85 -16.15 3.30
N ILE A 307 8.44 -16.64 2.13
CA ILE A 307 8.90 -17.94 1.62
C ILE A 307 10.39 -17.85 1.30
N SER A 308 11.16 -18.78 1.88
CA SER A 308 12.61 -18.88 1.73
C SER A 308 12.98 -20.28 1.24
N LEU A 309 13.79 -20.31 0.18
CA LEU A 309 14.36 -21.52 -0.39
C LEU A 309 15.84 -21.25 -0.66
N PHE A 310 16.73 -21.98 0.02
CA PHE A 310 18.17 -21.84 -0.17
C PHE A 310 18.88 -23.19 -0.16
N LEU A 311 19.93 -23.30 -0.97
CA LEU A 311 20.84 -24.44 -0.96
C LEU A 311 21.48 -24.62 0.43
N ALA A 312 21.37 -25.81 0.98
CA ALA A 312 22.10 -26.25 2.15
C ALA A 312 23.13 -27.33 1.75
N GLY A 313 24.01 -27.73 2.67
CA GLY A 313 24.97 -28.79 2.40
C GLY A 313 24.32 -30.17 2.24
N ASN A 314 25.12 -31.14 1.79
CA ASN A 314 24.74 -32.55 1.63
C ASN A 314 23.58 -32.77 0.65
N ASN A 315 23.53 -31.99 -0.43
CA ASN A 315 22.58 -32.12 -1.52
C ASN A 315 21.13 -31.88 -1.09
N THR A 316 20.94 -30.84 -0.28
CA THR A 316 19.63 -30.48 0.26
C THR A 316 19.26 -29.02 0.03
N LEU A 317 17.96 -28.73 -0.01
CA LEU A 317 17.40 -27.38 0.00
C LEU A 317 16.71 -27.17 1.34
N SER A 318 17.02 -26.06 2.02
CA SER A 318 16.20 -25.61 3.15
C SER A 318 15.02 -24.83 2.61
N PHE A 319 13.81 -25.24 2.99
CA PHE A 319 12.55 -24.64 2.56
C PHE A 319 11.72 -24.26 3.78
N GLY A 320 11.33 -22.99 3.89
CA GLY A 320 10.56 -22.49 5.02
C GLY A 320 9.81 -21.20 4.72
N GLY A 321 9.02 -20.77 5.68
CA GLY A 321 8.24 -19.54 5.61
C GLY A 321 6.95 -19.67 6.40
N TYR A 322 5.98 -18.82 6.05
CA TYR A 322 4.67 -18.81 6.69
C TYR A 322 3.55 -18.99 5.67
N ILE A 323 2.48 -19.62 6.11
CA ILE A 323 1.17 -19.55 5.47
C ILE A 323 0.27 -18.69 6.35
N ARG A 324 -0.18 -17.56 5.81
CA ARG A 324 -1.17 -16.69 6.44
C ARG A 324 -2.56 -17.16 6.01
N VAL A 325 -3.41 -17.50 6.97
CA VAL A 325 -4.79 -17.92 6.73
C VAL A 325 -5.73 -16.89 7.33
N ARG A 326 -6.68 -16.37 6.55
CA ARG A 326 -7.74 -15.50 7.07
C ARG A 326 -8.65 -16.32 7.98
N THR A 327 -8.72 -15.99 9.25
CA THR A 327 -9.53 -16.70 10.26
C THR A 327 -10.71 -15.88 10.78
N THR A 328 -11.08 -14.80 10.09
CA THR A 328 -12.23 -13.95 10.43
C THR A 328 -13.52 -14.73 10.63
N ASN A 329 -13.78 -15.72 9.76
CA ASN A 329 -15.02 -16.51 9.75
C ASN A 329 -14.78 -18.00 10.03
N ARG A 330 -13.63 -18.37 10.60
CA ARG A 330 -13.27 -19.77 10.92
C ARG A 330 -12.52 -19.84 12.24
N ASN A 331 -12.80 -20.84 13.07
CA ASN A 331 -12.12 -21.00 14.34
C ASN A 331 -10.67 -21.46 14.12
N ALA A 332 -9.70 -20.61 14.48
CA ALA A 332 -8.28 -20.88 14.31
C ALA A 332 -7.77 -22.07 15.15
N ASP A 333 -8.48 -22.50 16.19
CA ASP A 333 -8.13 -23.69 16.98
C ASP A 333 -8.52 -25.00 16.27
N ASP A 334 -9.46 -24.94 15.33
CA ASP A 334 -9.97 -26.11 14.59
C ASP A 334 -9.25 -26.31 13.24
N VAL A 335 -8.34 -25.40 12.87
CA VAL A 335 -7.64 -25.40 11.58
C VAL A 335 -6.19 -25.83 11.74
N THR A 336 -5.79 -26.86 10.99
CA THR A 336 -4.39 -27.22 10.76
C THR A 336 -4.01 -27.02 9.29
N VAL A 337 -2.73 -26.78 9.05
CA VAL A 337 -2.20 -26.44 7.73
C VAL A 337 -1.09 -27.39 7.36
N SER A 338 -1.09 -27.87 6.11
CA SER A 338 0.03 -28.60 5.53
C SER A 338 0.23 -28.22 4.07
N LEU A 339 1.42 -28.50 3.53
CA LEU A 339 1.76 -28.19 2.15
C LEU A 339 2.01 -29.50 1.40
N GLN A 340 1.50 -29.61 0.18
CA GLN A 340 1.85 -30.68 -0.75
C GLN A 340 2.61 -30.08 -1.92
N TYR A 341 3.92 -30.36 -1.98
CA TYR A 341 4.78 -29.79 -3.02
C TYR A 341 4.89 -30.69 -4.25
N ARG A 342 5.32 -30.10 -5.37
CA ARG A 342 5.67 -30.78 -6.61
C ARG A 342 7.15 -30.59 -6.89
N ASP A 343 7.82 -31.66 -7.31
CA ASP A 343 9.23 -31.61 -7.69
C ASP A 343 9.44 -30.80 -8.99
N ARG A 344 10.69 -30.63 -9.43
CA ARG A 344 11.03 -29.89 -10.66
C ARG A 344 10.40 -30.49 -11.93
N LYS A 345 10.05 -31.78 -11.90
CA LYS A 345 9.40 -32.51 -13.01
C LYS A 345 7.87 -32.53 -12.86
N ASN A 346 7.33 -31.73 -11.94
CA ASN A 346 5.92 -31.63 -11.64
C ASN A 346 5.30 -32.92 -11.07
N ASN A 347 6.10 -33.80 -10.48
CA ASN A 347 5.59 -34.95 -9.74
C ASN A 347 5.18 -34.51 -8.34
N THR A 348 3.95 -34.82 -7.94
CA THR A 348 3.44 -34.50 -6.61
C THR A 348 4.10 -35.37 -5.53
N SER A 349 4.53 -34.73 -4.45
CA SER A 349 5.04 -35.42 -3.26
C SER A 349 4.00 -36.36 -2.65
N THR A 350 4.45 -37.52 -2.19
CA THR A 350 3.62 -38.51 -1.48
C THR A 350 3.44 -38.17 0.00
N THR A 351 4.22 -37.21 0.53
CA THR A 351 4.13 -36.71 1.90
C THR A 351 3.81 -35.21 1.91
N THR A 352 3.16 -34.77 2.98
CA THR A 352 2.88 -33.36 3.23
C THR A 352 3.90 -32.77 4.21
N ILE A 353 4.14 -31.46 4.08
CA ILE A 353 4.97 -30.67 4.99
C ILE A 353 4.01 -30.02 6.00
N PRO A 354 4.06 -30.37 7.30
CA PRO A 354 3.19 -29.74 8.28
C PRO A 354 3.61 -28.29 8.54
N ALA A 355 2.63 -27.39 8.66
CA ALA A 355 2.82 -26.02 9.13
C ALA A 355 2.16 -25.86 10.51
N THR A 356 2.90 -25.29 11.46
CA THR A 356 2.48 -25.16 12.86
C THR A 356 1.98 -23.76 13.13
N ARG A 357 0.82 -23.64 13.78
CA ARG A 357 0.28 -22.34 14.20
C ARG A 357 1.24 -21.65 15.17
N GLU A 358 1.56 -20.40 14.87
CA GLU A 358 2.31 -19.51 15.75
C GLU A 358 1.54 -19.21 17.04
N ARG A 359 2.26 -18.99 18.14
CA ARG A 359 1.64 -18.82 19.47
C ARG A 359 1.92 -17.46 20.11
N TYR A 360 3.00 -16.78 19.73
CA TYR A 360 3.25 -15.43 20.19
C TYR A 360 2.15 -14.49 19.70
N LEU A 361 1.56 -13.71 20.61
CA LEU A 361 0.35 -12.90 20.33
C LEU A 361 -0.76 -13.71 19.65
N LEU A 362 -1.00 -14.93 20.13
CA LEU A 362 -1.96 -15.90 19.58
C LEU A 362 -1.66 -16.38 18.15
N GLY A 363 -0.52 -15.98 17.59
CA GLY A 363 -0.18 -16.17 16.18
C GLY A 363 -1.13 -15.45 15.25
N GLN A 364 -1.71 -14.33 15.70
CA GLN A 364 -2.77 -13.63 14.98
C GLN A 364 -2.43 -12.19 14.70
N SER A 365 -2.81 -11.74 13.51
CA SER A 365 -2.82 -10.33 13.12
C SER A 365 -4.25 -9.86 12.93
N TYR A 366 -4.48 -8.57 13.20
CA TYR A 366 -5.80 -7.97 13.20
C TYR A 366 -5.84 -6.77 12.26
N GLY A 367 -6.87 -6.74 11.41
CA GLY A 367 -7.18 -5.62 10.52
C GLY A 367 -8.37 -4.81 11.01
N PHE A 368 -8.79 -3.87 10.18
CA PHE A 368 -10.09 -3.21 10.35
C PHE A 368 -11.25 -4.18 10.05
N ALA A 369 -12.48 -3.75 10.31
CA ALA A 369 -13.69 -4.55 10.06
C ALA A 369 -13.68 -5.95 10.72
N SER A 370 -13.00 -6.07 11.86
CA SER A 370 -12.83 -7.33 12.61
C SER A 370 -12.08 -8.42 11.84
N GLU A 371 -11.29 -8.08 10.82
CA GLU A 371 -10.47 -9.05 10.11
C GLU A 371 -9.41 -9.67 11.03
N VAL A 372 -9.27 -11.00 10.95
CA VAL A 372 -8.30 -11.77 11.72
C VAL A 372 -7.54 -12.69 10.79
N PHE A 373 -6.22 -12.72 10.91
CA PHE A 373 -5.34 -13.62 10.17
C PHE A 373 -4.52 -14.46 11.13
N THR A 374 -4.47 -15.77 10.93
CA THR A 374 -3.66 -16.69 11.73
C THR A 374 -2.47 -17.19 10.92
N TRP A 375 -1.30 -17.24 11.55
CA TRP A 375 -0.03 -17.56 10.92
C TRP A 375 0.43 -18.98 11.25
N TYR A 376 0.85 -19.71 10.21
CA TYR A 376 1.34 -21.08 10.31
C TYR A 376 2.76 -21.17 9.73
N GLY A 377 3.75 -21.32 10.59
CA GLY A 377 5.16 -21.43 10.21
C GLY A 377 5.53 -22.86 9.82
N PHE A 378 6.38 -23.01 8.81
CA PHE A 378 6.97 -24.31 8.44
C PHE A 378 8.45 -24.17 8.12
N SER A 379 9.18 -25.27 8.33
CA SER A 379 10.58 -25.40 7.97
C SER A 379 10.86 -26.87 7.71
N THR A 380 11.45 -27.16 6.55
CA THR A 380 11.76 -28.51 6.10
C THR A 380 13.02 -28.53 5.24
N VAL A 381 13.47 -29.73 4.93
CA VAL A 381 14.61 -30.00 4.06
C VAL A 381 14.13 -30.84 2.89
N LEU A 382 14.45 -30.42 1.68
CA LEU A 382 14.11 -31.10 0.42
C LEU A 382 15.38 -31.64 -0.25
N ASP A 383 15.25 -32.65 -1.10
CA ASP A 383 16.36 -33.15 -1.93
C ASP A 383 16.63 -32.18 -3.09
N ALA A 384 17.87 -31.67 -3.17
CA ALA A 384 18.27 -30.72 -4.22
C ALA A 384 18.28 -31.35 -5.63
N THR A 385 18.44 -32.68 -5.72
CA THR A 385 18.40 -33.42 -6.99
C THR A 385 17.03 -33.32 -7.65
N THR A 386 15.98 -33.58 -6.88
CA THR A 386 14.59 -33.54 -7.35
C THR A 386 14.05 -32.13 -7.40
N GLY A 387 14.47 -31.29 -6.45
CA GLY A 387 14.09 -29.88 -6.39
C GLY A 387 12.60 -29.67 -6.10
N ILE A 388 12.14 -28.44 -6.34
CA ILE A 388 10.75 -28.01 -6.14
C ILE A 388 10.35 -27.04 -7.26
N SER A 389 9.09 -27.11 -7.70
CA SER A 389 8.51 -26.18 -8.69
C SER A 389 7.26 -25.47 -8.21
N SER A 390 6.49 -26.08 -7.31
CA SER A 390 5.31 -25.46 -6.71
C SER A 390 4.86 -26.20 -5.46
N PHE A 391 3.89 -25.65 -4.74
CA PHE A 391 3.16 -26.35 -3.70
C PHE A 391 1.70 -25.94 -3.67
N ASP A 392 0.84 -26.80 -3.14
CA ASP A 392 -0.52 -26.46 -2.73
C ASP A 392 -0.58 -26.36 -1.21
N VAL A 393 -1.53 -25.58 -0.70
CA VAL A 393 -1.82 -25.51 0.72
C VAL A 393 -3.06 -26.33 1.01
N ILE A 394 -2.98 -27.23 1.98
CA ILE A 394 -4.09 -28.05 2.46
C ILE A 394 -4.51 -27.50 3.81
N LEU A 395 -5.75 -27.02 3.90
CA LEU A 395 -6.39 -26.67 5.16
C LEU A 395 -7.26 -27.83 5.63
N HIS A 396 -6.98 -28.34 6.82
CA HIS A 396 -7.84 -29.30 7.49
C HIS A 396 -8.60 -28.60 8.61
N THR A 397 -9.93 -28.59 8.52
CA THR A 397 -10.82 -28.04 9.56
C THR A 397 -11.59 -29.17 10.23
N VAL A 398 -11.60 -29.21 11.56
CA VAL A 398 -12.31 -30.25 12.33
C VAL A 398 -13.78 -30.33 11.89
N GLY A 399 -14.20 -31.51 11.42
CA GLY A 399 -15.58 -31.77 11.00
C GLY A 399 -15.92 -31.32 9.57
N ALA A 400 -14.96 -30.81 8.80
CA ALA A 400 -15.11 -30.46 7.39
C ALA A 400 -14.22 -31.34 6.49
N ALA A 401 -14.48 -31.30 5.18
CA ALA A 401 -13.57 -31.86 4.18
C ALA A 401 -12.36 -30.94 4.00
N ASP A 402 -11.23 -31.51 3.60
CA ASP A 402 -10.01 -30.73 3.35
C ASP A 402 -10.22 -29.73 2.20
N GLU A 403 -9.78 -28.50 2.42
CA GLU A 403 -9.73 -27.46 1.39
C GLU A 403 -8.31 -27.44 0.80
N ILE A 404 -8.21 -27.72 -0.49
CA ILE A 404 -6.93 -27.69 -1.21
C ILE A 404 -6.85 -26.38 -1.99
N ILE A 405 -5.96 -25.49 -1.56
CA ILE A 405 -5.72 -24.20 -2.17
C ILE A 405 -4.61 -24.34 -3.20
N THR A 406 -4.99 -24.21 -4.46
CA THR A 406 -4.16 -24.53 -5.63
C THR A 406 -3.72 -23.31 -6.43
N ASN A 407 -3.87 -22.10 -5.89
CA ASN A 407 -3.48 -20.86 -6.59
C ASN A 407 -4.04 -20.81 -8.03
N ASN A 408 -5.36 -20.93 -8.17
CA ASN A 408 -6.07 -21.01 -9.46
C ASN A 408 -5.70 -22.22 -10.33
N GLY A 409 -5.34 -23.34 -9.69
CA GLY A 409 -4.99 -24.60 -10.34
C GLY A 409 -3.52 -24.73 -10.75
N GLY A 410 -2.72 -23.68 -10.63
CA GLY A 410 -1.29 -23.69 -10.97
C GLY A 410 -0.36 -24.17 -9.86
N GLY A 411 -0.82 -24.19 -8.61
CA GLY A 411 0.01 -24.26 -7.42
C GLY A 411 0.72 -22.94 -7.12
N PHE A 412 1.17 -22.74 -5.89
CA PHE A 412 2.03 -21.62 -5.51
C PHE A 412 3.41 -21.83 -6.11
N PRO A 413 3.86 -21.02 -7.10
CA PRO A 413 5.06 -21.30 -7.87
C PRO A 413 6.34 -21.04 -7.07
N LEU A 414 7.35 -21.86 -7.28
CA LEU A 414 8.71 -21.64 -6.79
C LEU A 414 9.71 -21.97 -7.89
N SER A 415 10.85 -21.29 -7.87
CA SER A 415 11.97 -21.64 -8.75
C SER A 415 13.14 -22.12 -7.91
N ASP A 416 13.66 -23.29 -8.26
CA ASP A 416 14.94 -23.78 -7.76
C ASP A 416 16.10 -23.53 -8.75
N ALA A 417 15.87 -22.74 -9.80
CA ALA A 417 16.91 -22.42 -10.78
C ALA A 417 17.95 -21.44 -10.22
N ILE A 418 17.51 -20.53 -9.36
CA ILE A 418 18.35 -19.58 -8.62
C ILE A 418 17.82 -19.44 -7.20
N LEU A 419 18.73 -19.47 -6.23
CA LEU A 419 18.41 -19.49 -4.80
C LEU A 419 19.24 -18.43 -4.08
N TYR A 420 18.58 -17.45 -3.45
CA TYR A 420 19.28 -16.48 -2.60
C TYR A 420 19.96 -17.18 -1.41
N GLN A 421 21.22 -16.85 -1.14
CA GLN A 421 22.03 -17.48 -0.09
C GLN A 421 22.21 -16.51 1.09
N PRO A 422 21.30 -16.49 2.08
CA PRO A 422 21.32 -15.49 3.14
C PRO A 422 22.58 -15.57 4.01
N ALA A 423 23.14 -16.77 4.24
CA ALA A 423 24.35 -16.92 5.04
C ALA A 423 25.63 -16.44 4.33
N GLN A 424 25.66 -16.51 3.00
CA GLN A 424 26.77 -16.08 2.15
C GLN A 424 26.58 -14.63 1.66
N SER A 425 25.49 -13.97 2.04
CA SER A 425 25.18 -12.59 1.70
C SER A 425 25.31 -11.72 2.95
N CYS A 426 25.80 -10.50 2.79
CA CYS A 426 26.01 -9.60 3.93
C CYS A 426 26.00 -8.13 3.54
N GLN A 427 25.73 -7.30 4.55
CA GLN A 427 25.89 -5.85 4.52
C GLN A 427 26.72 -5.42 5.74
N PRO A 428 28.06 -5.46 5.66
CA PRO A 428 28.91 -4.95 6.73
C PRO A 428 28.69 -3.45 6.89
N GLN A 429 28.32 -3.01 8.08
CA GLN A 429 28.10 -1.60 8.41
C GLN A 429 29.43 -0.88 8.68
N VAL A 430 30.35 -0.99 7.73
CA VAL A 430 31.72 -0.47 7.80
C VAL A 430 31.99 0.31 6.52
N ALA A 431 32.48 1.54 6.67
CA ALA A 431 32.85 2.39 5.55
C ALA A 431 33.97 1.74 4.72
N VAL A 432 33.76 1.63 3.40
CA VAL A 432 34.74 1.04 2.47
C VAL A 432 35.51 2.09 1.67
N ASN A 433 35.14 3.36 1.80
CA ASN A 433 35.76 4.49 1.12
C ASN A 433 35.55 5.80 1.90
N ASP A 434 36.20 6.88 1.44
CA ASP A 434 36.13 8.21 2.07
C ASP A 434 34.72 8.84 2.02
N ALA A 435 33.84 8.34 1.13
CA ALA A 435 32.44 8.75 1.07
C ALA A 435 31.55 8.07 2.13
N GLY A 436 32.11 7.16 2.95
CA GLY A 436 31.38 6.50 4.03
C GLY A 436 30.43 5.39 3.56
N GLN A 437 30.54 4.94 2.30
CA GLN A 437 29.66 3.93 1.73
C GLN A 437 29.87 2.55 2.34
N TRP A 438 28.84 1.72 2.35
CA TRP A 438 28.87 0.34 2.81
C TRP A 438 28.78 -0.62 1.63
N ASN A 439 29.42 -1.78 1.73
CA ASN A 439 29.25 -2.82 0.72
C ASN A 439 28.01 -3.68 1.04
N ILE A 440 27.19 -3.92 0.02
CA ILE A 440 26.27 -5.05 -0.02
C ILE A 440 26.92 -6.14 -0.86
N THR A 441 26.98 -7.35 -0.31
CA THR A 441 27.42 -8.56 -1.02
C THR A 441 26.25 -9.51 -1.09
N VAL A 442 25.80 -9.81 -2.31
CA VAL A 442 24.70 -10.74 -2.56
C VAL A 442 25.27 -11.99 -3.19
N THR A 443 24.92 -13.13 -2.64
CA THR A 443 25.31 -14.45 -3.14
C THR A 443 24.06 -15.26 -3.46
N ALA A 444 24.11 -16.00 -4.56
CA ALA A 444 23.04 -16.89 -5.00
C ALA A 444 23.60 -18.21 -5.50
N ALA A 445 22.89 -19.31 -5.25
CA ALA A 445 23.19 -20.61 -5.85
C ALA A 445 22.39 -20.75 -7.15
N VAL A 446 23.09 -21.00 -8.26
CA VAL A 446 22.52 -21.17 -9.60
C VAL A 446 22.70 -22.61 -10.02
N ARG A 447 21.62 -23.21 -10.52
CA ARG A 447 21.61 -24.62 -10.92
C ARG A 447 22.58 -24.87 -12.08
N ALA A 448 23.30 -25.99 -12.03
CA ALA A 448 24.42 -26.29 -12.95
C ALA A 448 24.04 -26.26 -14.44
N ASP A 449 22.80 -26.61 -14.79
CA ASP A 449 22.27 -26.58 -16.16
C ASP A 449 21.98 -25.18 -16.70
N ARG A 450 22.05 -24.13 -15.87
CA ARG A 450 21.73 -22.74 -16.24
C ARG A 450 22.87 -21.74 -16.04
N ILE A 451 24.07 -22.20 -15.69
CA ILE A 451 25.22 -21.32 -15.41
C ILE A 451 25.75 -20.53 -16.61
N SER A 452 25.32 -20.87 -17.84
CA SER A 452 25.66 -20.12 -19.05
C SER A 452 24.88 -18.81 -19.19
N GLU A 453 23.88 -18.59 -18.34
CA GLU A 453 23.00 -17.43 -18.40
C GLU A 453 23.52 -16.30 -17.51
N PRO A 454 23.21 -15.03 -17.83
CA PRO A 454 23.56 -13.90 -16.98
C PRO A 454 22.96 -14.03 -15.59
N VAL A 455 23.76 -13.74 -14.56
CA VAL A 455 23.34 -13.70 -13.16
C VAL A 455 23.59 -12.30 -12.62
N ALA A 456 22.60 -11.74 -11.94
CA ALA A 456 22.68 -10.41 -11.38
C ALA A 456 21.85 -10.30 -10.11
N PHE A 457 22.07 -9.24 -9.35
CA PHE A 457 21.07 -8.74 -8.41
C PHE A 457 20.65 -7.33 -8.79
N ASP A 458 19.35 -7.10 -8.76
CA ASP A 458 18.71 -5.83 -9.07
C ASP A 458 18.31 -5.20 -7.73
N TRP A 459 18.96 -4.12 -7.33
CA TRP A 459 18.72 -3.46 -6.05
C TRP A 459 18.08 -2.09 -6.24
N VAL A 460 17.25 -1.68 -5.28
CA VAL A 460 16.56 -0.38 -5.33
C VAL A 460 17.47 0.69 -4.72
N SER A 461 17.90 1.63 -5.56
CA SER A 461 18.64 2.82 -5.13
C SER A 461 17.66 3.92 -4.74
N GLU A 462 17.93 4.57 -3.61
CA GLU A 462 17.17 5.73 -3.16
C GLU A 462 17.99 7.01 -3.33
N ARG A 463 17.49 7.96 -4.10
CA ARG A 463 18.15 9.26 -4.30
C ARG A 463 17.33 10.37 -3.66
N ALA A 464 17.95 11.10 -2.74
CA ALA A 464 17.37 12.31 -2.17
C ALA A 464 17.13 13.36 -3.27
N ILE A 465 15.95 13.97 -3.26
CA ILE A 465 15.59 15.07 -4.16
C ILE A 465 15.65 16.38 -3.34
N PRO A 466 16.45 17.39 -3.75
CA PRO A 466 16.56 18.62 -3.00
C PRO A 466 15.21 19.30 -2.74
N GLY A 467 14.89 19.54 -1.47
CA GLY A 467 13.66 20.23 -1.05
C GLY A 467 12.40 19.36 -1.03
N VAL A 468 12.51 18.05 -1.26
CA VAL A 468 11.39 17.11 -1.28
C VAL A 468 11.65 16.01 -0.25
N MET A 469 10.64 15.70 0.56
CA MET A 469 10.79 14.69 1.62
C MET A 469 10.91 13.26 1.07
N VAL A 470 10.18 12.98 0.00
CA VAL A 470 10.13 11.69 -0.67
C VAL A 470 11.37 11.50 -1.56
N LYS A 471 12.04 10.36 -1.45
CA LYS A 471 13.20 10.02 -2.29
C LYS A 471 12.77 9.47 -3.67
N SER A 472 13.57 9.57 -4.72
CA SER A 472 13.30 8.78 -5.94
C SER A 472 13.84 7.36 -5.80
N LEU A 473 13.05 6.37 -6.20
CA LEU A 473 13.44 4.95 -6.22
C LEU A 473 13.83 4.54 -7.65
N GLU A 474 15.02 3.96 -7.82
CA GLU A 474 15.52 3.51 -9.13
C GLU A 474 16.12 2.10 -9.01
N VAL A 475 15.70 1.16 -9.85
CA VAL A 475 16.30 -0.17 -9.90
C VAL A 475 17.66 -0.11 -10.59
N GLN A 476 18.68 -0.61 -9.93
CA GLN A 476 20.05 -0.69 -10.42
C GLN A 476 20.48 -2.15 -10.51
N ARG A 477 21.10 -2.52 -11.63
CA ARG A 477 21.59 -3.89 -11.86
C ARG A 477 23.06 -4.01 -11.52
N THR A 478 23.42 -5.04 -10.75
CA THR A 478 24.80 -5.44 -10.50
C THR A 478 25.02 -6.87 -10.98
N ALA A 479 25.94 -7.06 -11.93
CA ALA A 479 26.30 -8.39 -12.40
C ALA A 479 26.96 -9.21 -11.28
N MET A 480 26.70 -10.51 -11.27
CA MET A 480 27.29 -11.47 -10.34
C MET A 480 28.22 -12.41 -11.09
N GLU A 481 29.34 -12.75 -10.46
CA GLU A 481 30.36 -13.63 -11.02
C GLU A 481 30.35 -14.98 -10.31
N LYS A 482 30.67 -16.05 -11.05
CA LYS A 482 30.81 -17.39 -10.48
C LYS A 482 31.92 -17.39 -9.42
N ALA A 483 31.57 -17.79 -8.21
CA ALA A 483 32.39 -17.69 -7.00
C ALA A 483 32.76 -19.05 -6.38
N SER A 484 32.26 -20.16 -6.92
CA SER A 484 32.57 -21.51 -6.42
C SER A 484 32.76 -22.53 -7.55
N GLU A 485 33.34 -23.67 -7.19
CA GLU A 485 33.15 -24.93 -7.92
C GLU A 485 31.72 -25.46 -7.72
N GLU A 486 31.41 -26.59 -8.36
CA GLU A 486 30.10 -27.22 -8.21
C GLU A 486 29.89 -27.71 -6.77
N ILE A 487 28.71 -27.40 -6.23
CA ILE A 487 28.24 -27.82 -4.91
C ILE A 487 26.85 -28.39 -5.13
N ASP A 488 26.73 -29.72 -5.02
CA ASP A 488 25.43 -30.40 -5.03
C ASP A 488 24.53 -30.06 -6.24
N GLY A 489 25.14 -29.92 -7.43
CA GLY A 489 24.42 -29.54 -8.66
C GLY A 489 24.15 -28.05 -8.83
N TYR A 490 24.79 -27.19 -8.02
CA TYR A 490 24.72 -25.74 -8.10
C TYR A 490 26.11 -25.10 -8.13
N TYR A 491 26.16 -23.85 -8.56
CA TYR A 491 27.34 -22.99 -8.45
C TYR A 491 26.94 -21.70 -7.74
N LEU A 492 27.79 -21.21 -6.84
CA LEU A 492 27.58 -19.92 -6.22
C LEU A 492 28.01 -18.81 -7.17
N PHE A 493 27.18 -17.79 -7.27
CA PHE A 493 27.48 -16.53 -7.91
C PHE A 493 27.44 -15.43 -6.86
N SER A 494 28.36 -14.48 -6.92
CA SER A 494 28.41 -13.37 -5.96
C SER A 494 28.66 -12.05 -6.68
N GLY A 495 28.03 -10.99 -6.18
CA GLY A 495 28.24 -9.62 -6.64
C GLY A 495 28.33 -8.69 -5.45
N THR A 496 29.14 -7.64 -5.57
CA THR A 496 29.30 -6.62 -4.53
C THR A 496 29.02 -5.24 -5.09
N LYS A 497 28.26 -4.44 -4.35
CA LYS A 497 28.01 -3.04 -4.67
C LYS A 497 28.24 -2.17 -3.44
N SER A 498 28.91 -1.04 -3.61
CA SER A 498 28.96 0.00 -2.57
C SER A 498 27.73 0.89 -2.68
N ILE A 499 27.03 1.08 -1.56
CA ILE A 499 25.82 1.90 -1.42
C ILE A 499 26.04 2.98 -0.37
N ASP A 500 25.35 4.11 -0.48
CA ASP A 500 25.38 5.12 0.56
C ASP A 500 24.77 4.55 1.85
N ASN A 501 25.38 4.84 3.00
CA ASN A 501 24.95 4.29 4.29
C ASN A 501 23.51 4.72 4.68
N VAL A 502 22.99 5.79 4.11
CA VAL A 502 21.59 6.20 4.28
C VAL A 502 20.60 5.28 3.56
N GLN A 503 21.05 4.46 2.59
CA GLN A 503 20.27 3.48 1.82
C GLN A 503 20.44 2.05 2.37
N TRP A 504 20.88 1.92 3.62
CA TRP A 504 21.18 0.62 4.23
C TRP A 504 19.96 -0.32 4.32
N SER A 505 18.75 0.23 4.30
CA SER A 505 17.49 -0.51 4.31
C SER A 505 16.76 -0.25 3.00
N THR A 506 16.85 -1.20 2.07
CA THR A 506 16.20 -1.21 0.76
C THR A 506 15.86 -2.65 0.37
N THR A 507 15.40 -2.88 -0.85
CA THR A 507 15.11 -4.21 -1.39
C THR A 507 15.94 -4.55 -2.61
N PHE A 508 16.05 -5.84 -2.90
CA PHE A 508 16.68 -6.35 -4.11
C PHE A 508 16.05 -7.66 -4.57
N ASP A 509 16.19 -7.93 -5.86
CA ASP A 509 15.90 -9.22 -6.48
C ASP A 509 17.21 -9.91 -6.83
N VAL A 510 17.25 -11.23 -6.75
CA VAL A 510 18.30 -12.04 -7.39
C VAL A 510 17.74 -12.58 -8.71
N VAL A 511 18.47 -12.40 -9.80
CA VAL A 511 17.99 -12.62 -11.18
C VAL A 511 18.91 -13.57 -11.94
N LEU A 512 18.29 -14.55 -12.62
CA LEU A 512 18.92 -15.47 -13.56
C LEU A 512 18.26 -15.35 -14.94
N GLY A 513 19.06 -15.08 -15.96
CA GLY A 513 18.61 -14.96 -17.35
C GLY A 513 18.15 -13.55 -17.74
N GLU A 514 17.68 -13.41 -18.98
CA GLU A 514 17.17 -12.16 -19.55
C GLU A 514 15.94 -12.43 -20.45
N GLY A 515 15.19 -11.37 -20.78
CA GLY A 515 14.01 -11.45 -21.63
C GLY A 515 12.89 -12.29 -21.02
N ASP A 516 12.32 -13.20 -21.81
CA ASP A 516 11.16 -14.02 -21.39
C ASP A 516 11.54 -15.23 -20.51
N ASN A 517 12.82 -15.58 -20.40
CA ASN A 517 13.30 -16.76 -19.67
C ASN A 517 13.99 -16.42 -18.35
N VAL A 518 13.37 -15.54 -17.57
CA VAL A 518 13.92 -15.03 -16.31
C VAL A 518 13.40 -15.84 -15.12
N SER A 519 14.31 -16.21 -14.22
CA SER A 519 13.96 -16.70 -12.88
C SER A 519 14.44 -15.73 -11.82
N LYS A 520 13.61 -15.45 -10.82
CA LYS A 520 13.97 -14.51 -9.75
C LYS A 520 13.65 -15.05 -8.37
N VAL A 521 14.43 -14.59 -7.40
CA VAL A 521 14.03 -14.52 -6.00
C VAL A 521 13.83 -13.05 -5.68
N GLU A 522 12.56 -12.64 -5.59
CA GLU A 522 12.18 -11.23 -5.57
C GLU A 522 12.10 -10.66 -4.15
N PHE A 523 12.23 -9.34 -4.07
CA PHE A 523 11.86 -8.51 -2.93
C PHE A 523 12.53 -8.92 -1.61
N GLN A 524 13.81 -9.28 -1.68
CA GLN A 524 14.64 -9.54 -0.51
C GLN A 524 15.02 -8.21 0.15
N SER A 525 15.11 -8.18 1.48
CA SER A 525 15.43 -6.97 2.23
C SER A 525 16.92 -6.90 2.59
N THR A 526 17.53 -5.73 2.40
CA THR A 526 18.92 -5.51 2.84
C THR A 526 19.04 -5.34 4.36
N SER A 527 17.98 -4.88 5.04
CA SER A 527 17.99 -4.69 6.49
C SER A 527 17.98 -6.02 7.26
N ALA A 528 17.56 -7.11 6.63
CA ALA A 528 17.62 -8.47 7.16
C ALA A 528 18.96 -9.17 6.91
N MET A 529 19.90 -8.55 6.17
CA MET A 529 21.19 -9.17 5.86
C MET A 529 22.11 -9.23 7.07
N ALA A 530 22.95 -10.26 7.13
CA ALA A 530 23.98 -10.38 8.16
C ALA A 530 25.05 -9.28 8.01
N THR A 531 25.73 -8.92 9.10
CA THR A 531 26.85 -7.97 9.07
C THR A 531 28.17 -8.59 8.57
N SER A 532 28.20 -9.90 8.34
CA SER A 532 29.36 -10.61 7.80
C SER A 532 28.92 -11.78 6.94
N CYS A 533 29.63 -11.99 5.82
CA CYS A 533 29.40 -13.09 4.90
C CYS A 533 30.09 -14.34 5.45
N LYS A 534 29.38 -15.47 5.45
CA LYS A 534 29.95 -16.77 5.83
C LYS A 534 30.33 -17.55 4.58
N ALA A 535 31.39 -18.34 4.66
CA ALA A 535 31.67 -19.34 3.63
C ALA A 535 30.51 -20.35 3.56
N PHE A 536 30.29 -20.93 2.38
CA PHE A 536 29.39 -22.08 2.25
C PHE A 536 30.02 -23.29 2.97
N SER A 537 29.20 -24.02 3.74
CA SER A 537 29.63 -25.13 4.58
C SER A 537 28.75 -26.36 4.41
#